data_AF-A0A7S2S438-F1
#
_entry.id   AF-A0A7S2S438-F1
#
_cell.length_a   1.000
_cell.length_b   1.000
_cell.length_c   1.000
_cell.angle_alpha   90.00
_cell.angle_beta   90.00
_cell.angle_gamma   90.00
#
_symmetry.space_group_name_H-M   'P 1'
#
loop_
_entity.id
_entity.type
_entity.pdbx_description
1 polymer ?
#
loop_
_entity_poly.entity_id
_entity_poly.type
_entity_poly.pdbx_seq_one_letter_code
_entity_poly.pdbx_strand_id
1 'polypeptide(L)'
;CFARSRDPEELWPLLLEKAYAKLHFSYDSLACGLVDVALREITGLCADRLLLNAHSPLSSSENDTAGQESFESETLWRKLRESLDYGSVVGCIIQPEQDGPNVASVTKAKR
;
A
#
# COMPACT_ATOMS: atom_id res chain seq x y z
N CYS A 1 14.73 8.87 7.93
CA CYS A 1 14.15 10.22 7.82
C CYS A 1 12.73 10.16 8.39
N PHE A 2 12.33 11.15 9.18
CA PHE A 2 11.01 11.22 9.84
C PHE A 2 10.05 12.11 9.05
N ALA A 3 8.75 12.01 9.33
CA ALA A 3 7.70 12.80 8.70
C ALA A 3 7.95 14.30 8.91
N ARG A 4 7.70 15.11 7.88
CA ARG A 4 7.84 16.57 7.93
C ARG A 4 6.83 17.20 6.99
N SER A 5 6.15 18.27 7.44
CA SER A 5 5.32 19.08 6.54
C SER A 5 6.18 20.02 5.70
N ARG A 6 5.64 20.48 4.57
CA ARG A 6 6.24 21.56 3.77
C ARG A 6 6.19 22.90 4.51
N ASP A 7 5.15 23.10 5.31
CA ASP A 7 5.03 24.25 6.20
C ASP A 7 5.70 23.93 7.55
N PRO A 8 6.71 24.71 8.00
CA PRO A 8 7.35 24.50 9.29
C PRO A 8 6.41 24.67 10.49
N GLU A 9 5.30 25.38 10.35
CA GLU A 9 4.32 25.58 11.44
C GLU A 9 3.35 24.40 11.57
N GLU A 10 3.26 23.54 10.56
CA GLU A 10 2.40 22.34 10.59
C GLU A 10 3.12 21.17 11.29
N LEU A 11 3.00 21.14 12.61
CA LEU A 11 3.63 20.12 13.46
C LEU A 11 2.81 18.83 13.59
N TRP A 12 1.59 18.78 13.05
CA TRP A 12 0.70 17.63 13.22
C TRP A 12 1.28 16.31 12.66
N PRO A 13 1.99 16.25 11.51
CA PRO A 13 2.53 14.98 11.01
C PRO A 13 3.64 14.43 11.92
N LEU A 14 4.46 15.33 12.47
CA LEU A 14 5.53 15.01 13.41
C LEU A 14 4.97 14.46 14.73
N LEU A 15 3.92 15.09 15.25
CA LEU A 15 3.26 14.66 16.49
C LEU A 15 2.57 13.31 16.32
N LEU A 16 1.90 13.11 15.17
CA LEU A 16 1.26 11.84 14.82
C LEU A 16 2.29 10.70 14.75
N GLU A 17 3.39 10.90 14.03
CA GLU A 17 4.47 9.91 13.92
C GLU A 17 5.07 9.58 15.30
N LYS A 18 5.27 10.58 16.17
CA LYS A 18 5.76 10.37 17.54
C LYS A 18 4.79 9.57 18.40
N ALA A 19 3.50 9.86 18.33
CA ALA A 19 2.48 9.11 19.06
C ALA A 19 2.41 7.65 18.57
N TYR A 20 2.52 7.45 17.25
CA TYR A 20 2.51 6.13 16.63
C TYR A 20 3.78 5.32 16.98
N ALA A 21 4.96 5.95 16.97
CA ALA A 21 6.20 5.32 17.45
C ALA A 21 6.12 4.92 18.92
N LYS A 22 5.45 5.72 19.75
CA LYS A 22 5.22 5.41 21.16
C LYS A 22 4.29 4.22 21.34
N LEU A 23 3.26 4.08 20.50
CA LEU A 23 2.37 2.92 20.48
C LEU A 23 3.13 1.64 20.10
N HIS A 24 4.07 1.75 19.15
CA HIS A 24 4.92 0.65 18.66
C HIS A 24 6.28 0.53 19.40
N PHE A 25 6.39 1.15 20.59
CA PHE A 25 7.54 1.19 21.51
C PHE A 25 8.84 1.84 21.00
N SER A 26 9.09 1.87 19.70
CA SER A 26 10.29 2.46 19.09
C SER A 26 9.98 3.04 17.71
N TYR A 27 10.76 4.04 17.30
CA TYR A 27 10.77 4.55 15.93
C TYR A 27 11.32 3.51 14.92
N ASP A 28 12.22 2.64 15.36
CA ASP A 28 12.80 1.59 14.49
C ASP A 28 11.72 0.60 14.01
N SER A 29 10.69 0.39 14.84
CA SER A 29 9.53 -0.46 14.50
C SER A 29 8.76 0.07 13.28
N LEU A 30 8.82 1.39 13.01
CA LEU A 30 8.10 2.03 11.90
C LEU A 30 8.80 1.87 10.56
N ALA A 31 10.10 1.58 10.54
CA ALA A 31 10.90 1.51 9.33
C ALA A 31 10.51 0.34 8.40
N CYS A 32 9.91 -0.71 8.95
CA CYS A 32 9.48 -1.91 8.21
C CYS A 32 7.95 -2.08 8.20
N GLY A 33 7.19 -1.04 8.54
CA GLY A 33 5.73 -1.09 8.60
C GLY A 33 5.08 -1.20 7.21
N LEU A 34 3.93 -1.87 7.14
CA LEU A 34 3.09 -1.90 5.95
C LEU A 34 2.00 -0.82 6.03
N VAL A 35 1.69 -0.20 4.89
CA VAL A 35 0.72 0.91 4.81
C VAL A 35 -0.71 0.46 5.14
N ASP A 36 -1.08 -0.77 4.78
CA ASP A 36 -2.38 -1.37 5.10
C ASP A 36 -2.60 -1.55 6.61
N VAL A 37 -1.57 -1.99 7.33
CA VAL A 37 -1.59 -2.08 8.80
C VAL A 37 -1.76 -0.70 9.42
N ALA A 38 -0.97 0.28 8.96
CA ALA A 38 -1.07 1.65 9.46
C ALA A 38 -2.46 2.25 9.20
N LEU A 39 -3.02 2.06 8.00
CA LEU A 39 -4.37 2.53 7.65
C LEU A 39 -5.43 1.89 8.56
N ARG A 40 -5.36 0.58 8.80
CA ARG A 40 -6.27 -0.11 9.72
C ARG A 40 -6.18 0.43 11.14
N GLU A 41 -4.98 0.70 11.64
CA GLU A 41 -4.79 1.19 13.01
C GLU A 41 -5.32 2.61 13.21
N ILE A 42 -5.16 3.49 12.22
CA ILE A 42 -5.62 4.88 12.32
C ILE A 42 -7.11 5.06 11.99
N THR A 43 -7.68 4.20 11.12
CA THR A 43 -9.09 4.28 10.72
C THR A 43 -10.00 3.37 11.55
N GLY A 44 -9.45 2.30 12.15
CA GLY A 44 -10.22 1.24 12.80
C GLY A 44 -11.00 0.35 11.83
N LEU A 45 -10.78 0.48 10.51
CA LEU A 45 -11.50 -0.24 9.45
C LEU A 45 -10.68 -1.37 8.83
N CYS A 46 -11.33 -2.21 8.01
CA CYS A 46 -10.64 -3.23 7.22
C CYS A 46 -9.85 -2.58 6.07
N ALA A 47 -8.63 -3.07 5.84
CA ALA A 47 -7.79 -2.67 4.72
C ALA A 47 -7.67 -3.84 3.74
N ASP A 48 -8.14 -3.65 2.51
CA ASP A 48 -7.96 -4.60 1.42
C ASP A 48 -6.84 -4.14 0.49
N ARG A 49 -6.00 -5.09 0.05
CA ARG A 49 -4.91 -4.85 -0.89
C ARG A 49 -5.15 -5.64 -2.18
N LEU A 50 -5.24 -4.93 -3.30
CA LEU A 50 -5.35 -5.53 -4.62
C LEU A 50 -4.01 -5.44 -5.36
N LEU A 51 -3.53 -6.56 -5.91
CA LEU A 51 -2.37 -6.57 -6.80
C LEU A 51 -2.83 -6.33 -8.24
N LEU A 52 -2.40 -5.21 -8.81
CA LEU A 52 -2.61 -4.87 -10.22
C LEU A 52 -1.50 -5.52 -11.05
N ASN A 53 -1.62 -6.82 -11.33
CA ASN A 53 -0.73 -7.48 -12.29
C ASN A 53 -1.33 -7.36 -13.70
N ALA A 54 -0.51 -6.97 -14.68
CA ALA A 54 -0.87 -7.05 -16.10
C ALA A 54 -1.12 -8.49 -16.57
N HIS A 55 -0.67 -9.51 -15.81
CA HIS A 55 -0.83 -10.93 -16.13
C HIS A 55 -1.37 -11.75 -14.95
N SER A 56 -2.46 -11.30 -14.31
CA SER A 56 -3.04 -12.05 -13.18
C SER A 56 -3.54 -13.45 -13.62
N PRO A 57 -3.11 -14.54 -12.97
CA PRO A 57 -3.54 -15.91 -13.26
C PRO A 57 -4.91 -16.27 -12.66
N LEU A 58 -5.74 -15.29 -12.27
CA LEU A 58 -7.16 -15.53 -11.98
C LEU A 58 -7.93 -16.01 -13.23
N SER A 59 -7.31 -15.91 -14.41
CA SER A 59 -7.71 -16.62 -15.63
C SER A 59 -7.01 -17.99 -15.76
N SER A 60 -7.09 -18.88 -14.76
CA SER A 60 -6.88 -20.31 -15.03
C SER A 60 -8.17 -20.94 -15.57
N SER A 61 -8.78 -20.29 -16.56
CA SER A 61 -9.64 -20.92 -17.55
C SER A 61 -9.17 -20.38 -18.88
N GLU A 62 -8.28 -21.15 -19.50
CA GLU A 62 -7.84 -20.97 -20.87
C GLU A 62 -9.08 -21.05 -21.75
N ASN A 63 -9.66 -19.90 -22.13
CA ASN A 63 -10.48 -19.69 -23.32
C ASN A 63 -10.68 -18.16 -23.50
N ASP A 64 -10.25 -17.64 -24.65
CA ASP A 64 -10.56 -16.32 -25.25
C ASP A 64 -9.87 -15.06 -24.66
N THR A 65 -8.60 -14.89 -25.03
CA THR A 65 -7.71 -13.76 -24.74
C THR A 65 -7.88 -12.59 -25.73
N ALA A 66 -8.77 -11.64 -25.40
CA ALA A 66 -8.68 -10.23 -25.83
C ALA A 66 -9.78 -9.35 -25.17
N GLY A 67 -10.94 -9.93 -24.86
CA GLY A 67 -12.08 -9.20 -24.30
C GLY A 67 -12.13 -9.13 -22.77
N GLN A 68 -11.40 -10.03 -22.08
CA GLN A 68 -11.49 -10.21 -20.63
C GLN A 68 -10.85 -9.07 -19.83
N GLU A 69 -9.74 -8.49 -20.31
CA GLU A 69 -9.01 -7.43 -19.60
C GLU A 69 -9.83 -6.15 -19.44
N SER A 70 -10.64 -5.80 -20.46
CA SER A 70 -11.54 -4.64 -20.39
C SER A 70 -12.64 -4.85 -19.35
N PHE A 71 -13.17 -6.07 -19.22
CA PHE A 71 -14.23 -6.38 -18.25
C PHE A 71 -13.74 -6.39 -16.80
N GLU A 72 -12.56 -6.96 -16.54
CA GLU A 72 -11.92 -6.91 -15.21
C GLU A 72 -11.69 -5.46 -14.77
N SER A 73 -11.24 -4.60 -15.68
CA SER A 73 -11.06 -3.18 -15.40
C SER A 73 -12.38 -2.47 -15.04
N GLU A 74 -13.46 -2.72 -15.77
CA GLU A 74 -14.77 -2.14 -15.50
C GLU A 74 -15.36 -2.60 -14.15
N THR A 75 -15.21 -3.89 -13.82
CA THR A 75 -15.68 -4.40 -12.51
C THR A 75 -14.86 -3.83 -11.35
N LEU A 76 -13.55 -3.66 -11.53
CA LEU A 76 -12.67 -2.99 -10.58
C LEU A 76 -13.06 -1.51 -10.41
N TRP A 77 -13.23 -0.77 -11.50
CA TRP A 77 -13.62 0.64 -11.47
C TRP A 77 -14.95 0.87 -10.78
N ARG A 78 -15.93 -0.03 -11.01
CA ARG A 78 -17.22 0.03 -10.32
C ARG A 78 -17.05 -0.18 -8.82
N LYS A 79 -16.31 -1.21 -8.39
CA LYS A 79 -16.03 -1.45 -6.96
C LYS A 79 -15.30 -0.29 -6.32
N LEU A 80 -14.32 0.29 -7.03
CA LEU A 80 -13.56 1.43 -6.54
C LEU A 80 -14.44 2.67 -6.39
N ARG A 81 -15.31 2.95 -7.36
CA ARG A 81 -16.24 4.07 -7.30
C ARG A 81 -17.26 3.89 -6.16
N GLU A 82 -17.82 2.70 -6.02
CA GLU A 82 -18.70 2.37 -4.90
C GLU A 82 -17.98 2.57 -3.54
N SER A 83 -16.73 2.10 -3.42
CA SER A 83 -15.92 2.28 -2.22
C SER A 83 -15.66 3.76 -1.90
N LEU A 84 -15.40 4.59 -2.91
CA LEU A 84 -15.22 6.03 -2.75
C LEU A 84 -16.52 6.75 -2.37
N ASP A 85 -17.66 6.32 -2.89
CA ASP A 85 -18.97 6.87 -2.53
C ASP A 85 -19.32 6.60 -1.06
N TYR A 86 -18.85 5.47 -0.50
CA TYR A 86 -18.93 5.17 0.93
C TYR A 86 -17.92 5.92 1.80
N GLY A 87 -17.03 6.72 1.21
CA GLY A 87 -15.99 7.48 1.93
C GLY A 87 -14.79 6.63 2.35
N SER A 88 -14.55 5.50 1.67
CA SER A 88 -13.37 4.65 1.92
C SER A 88 -12.08 5.34 1.45
N VAL A 89 -10.96 4.99 2.09
CA VAL A 89 -9.64 5.50 1.75
C VAL A 89 -8.98 4.55 0.75
N VAL A 90 -8.59 5.09 -0.41
CA VAL A 90 -7.90 4.33 -1.46
C VAL A 90 -6.50 4.90 -1.66
N GLY A 91 -5.51 4.00 -1.74
CA GLY A 91 -4.14 4.34 -2.07
C GLY A 91 -3.57 3.38 -3.12
N CYS A 92 -2.68 3.88 -3.97
CA CYS A 92 -1.95 3.07 -4.93
C CYS A 92 -0.44 3.19 -4.69
N ILE A 93 0.27 2.09 -4.90
CA ILE A 93 1.73 2.01 -4.75
C ILE A 93 2.27 1.33 -5.99
N ILE A 94 3.27 1.96 -6.61
CA ILE A 94 4.02 1.37 -7.72
C ILE A 94 5.16 0.56 -7.11
N GLN A 95 5.16 -0.75 -7.36
CA GLN A 95 6.28 -1.60 -6.96
C GLN A 95 7.38 -1.50 -8.02
N PRO A 96 8.63 -1.18 -7.66
CA PRO A 96 9.73 -1.22 -8.61
C PRO A 96 9.89 -2.66 -9.12
N GLU A 97 10.11 -2.79 -10.42
CA GLU A 97 10.38 -4.07 -11.06
C GLU A 97 11.64 -4.69 -10.46
N GLN A 98 11.54 -5.92 -10.00
CA GLN A 98 12.69 -6.64 -9.47
C GLN A 98 13.34 -7.38 -10.64
N ASP A 99 14.42 -6.82 -11.17
CA ASP A 99 15.34 -7.58 -12.01
C ASP A 99 15.81 -8.80 -11.20
N GLY A 100 15.30 -10.00 -11.51
CA GLY A 100 15.65 -11.23 -10.80
C GLY A 100 17.08 -11.71 -11.10
N PRO A 101 17.47 -12.93 -10.68
CA PRO A 101 17.25 -13.59 -9.41
C PRO A 101 18.61 -13.74 -8.67
N ASN A 102 18.81 -13.08 -7.53
CA ASN A 102 19.78 -13.41 -6.44
C ASN A 102 20.15 -12.15 -5.64
N VAL A 103 19.31 -11.73 -4.68
CA VAL A 103 19.81 -10.92 -3.54
C VAL A 103 19.08 -11.31 -2.25
N ALA A 104 18.99 -12.61 -1.97
CA ALA A 104 18.91 -13.08 -0.60
C ALA A 104 20.30 -12.93 0.05
N SER A 105 20.75 -11.70 0.37
CA SER A 105 21.90 -11.43 1.27
C SER A 105 22.38 -9.96 1.36
N VAL A 106 21.55 -8.92 1.24
CA VAL A 106 22.03 -7.55 1.55
C VAL A 106 21.01 -6.70 2.30
N THR A 107 20.69 -7.09 3.54
CA THR A 107 20.30 -6.13 4.58
C THR A 107 20.99 -6.49 5.91
N LYS A 108 22.32 -6.67 5.85
CA LYS A 108 23.18 -6.42 7.01
C LYS A 108 24.19 -5.35 6.60
N ALA A 109 24.34 -4.35 7.45
CA ALA A 109 25.19 -3.17 7.31
C ALA A 109 24.60 -2.01 6.48
N LYS A 110 23.92 -1.09 7.18
CA LYS A 110 24.23 0.32 6.99
C LYS A 110 24.55 0.91 8.37
N ARG A 111 25.69 1.59 8.38
CA ARG A 111 26.52 2.04 9.52
C ARG A 111 25.80 2.98 10.46
#